data_AF-A0A961R6Q5-F1
#
_entry.id   AF-A0A961R6Q5-F1
#
_cell.length_a   1.000
_cell.length_b   1.000
_cell.length_c   1.000
_cell.angle_alpha   90.00
_cell.angle_beta   90.00
_cell.angle_gamma   90.00
#
_symmetry.space_group_name_H-M   'P 1'
#
loop_
_entity.id
_entity.type
_entity.pdbx_description
1 polymer ?
#
loop_
_entity_poly.entity_id
_entity_poly.type
_entity_poly.pdbx_seq_one_letter_code
_entity_poly.pdbx_strand_id
1 'polypeptide(L)'
;GVLVLLFFIGTELSLKAFVVTLKPAIIVAAGQLAAAMALGGSIAWLTDSTVSEGIILGFIIALSSTVVAMKMLDDMGALRRLAGRITVGVLIAQDIAVVPMLILVSSFGGGEVGAVGLAVKIALAVGILGALLWWLGRSPKIKVPFDEQVGDNVELLALGSLAGCFGAAAVSGLIGLSPAYGAFIAGLVIGNSTLRNKVIPV
;
A
#
# COMPACT_ATOMS: atom_id res chain seq x y z
N GLY A 1 -6.03 -2.64 14.61
CA GLY A 1 -4.61 -2.93 14.36
C GLY A 1 -4.27 -2.75 12.88
N VAL A 2 -4.40 -3.81 12.08
CA VAL A 2 -3.93 -3.84 10.68
C VAL A 2 -4.54 -2.75 9.77
N LEU A 3 -5.83 -2.42 9.93
CA LEU A 3 -6.47 -1.35 9.16
C LEU A 3 -5.78 0.01 9.38
N VAL A 4 -5.51 0.34 10.63
CA VAL A 4 -4.86 1.60 11.01
C VAL A 4 -3.42 1.63 10.52
N LEU A 5 -2.70 0.49 10.57
CA LEU A 5 -1.35 0.38 10.03
C LEU A 5 -1.32 0.68 8.52
N LEU A 6 -2.20 0.05 7.73
CA LEU A 6 -2.27 0.27 6.29
C LEU A 6 -2.76 1.67 5.92
N PHE A 7 -3.64 2.25 6.74
CA PHE A 7 -4.00 3.65 6.62
C PHE A 7 -2.78 4.56 6.79
N PHE A 8 -1.99 4.37 7.85
CA PHE A 8 -0.76 5.15 8.09
C PHE A 8 0.24 4.99 6.94
N ILE A 9 0.47 3.76 6.48
CA ILE A 9 1.30 3.50 5.30
C ILE A 9 0.78 4.33 4.11
N GLY A 10 -0.51 4.28 3.82
CA GLY A 10 -1.13 5.09 2.76
C GLY A 10 -0.90 6.59 2.91
N THR A 11 -0.92 7.13 4.14
CA THR A 11 -0.68 8.56 4.40
C THR A 11 0.77 8.99 4.20
N GLU A 12 1.74 8.08 4.43
CA GLU A 12 3.17 8.35 4.27
C GLU A 12 3.64 8.24 2.82
N LEU A 13 2.86 7.59 1.95
CA LEU A 13 3.20 7.36 0.55
C LEU A 13 3.25 8.65 -0.29
N SER A 14 4.44 9.01 -0.75
CA SER A 14 4.64 10.12 -1.69
C SER A 14 4.40 9.70 -3.14
N LEU A 15 3.17 9.88 -3.63
CA LEU A 15 2.81 9.55 -5.01
C LEU A 15 3.64 10.27 -6.07
N LYS A 16 4.01 11.53 -5.81
CA LYS A 16 4.85 12.29 -6.73
C LYS A 16 6.24 11.69 -6.89
N ALA A 17 6.84 11.20 -5.80
CA ALA A 17 8.14 10.54 -5.86
C ALA A 17 8.04 9.19 -6.60
N PHE A 18 6.96 8.43 -6.34
CA PHE A 18 6.72 7.14 -6.96
C PHE A 18 6.53 7.21 -8.48
N VAL A 19 5.73 8.17 -8.97
CA VAL A 19 5.42 8.31 -10.41
C VAL A 19 6.68 8.52 -11.25
N VAL A 20 7.67 9.25 -10.73
CA VAL A 20 8.94 9.53 -11.43
C VAL A 20 9.77 8.26 -11.59
N THR A 21 9.68 7.32 -10.66
CA THR A 21 10.46 6.06 -10.65
C THR A 21 9.60 4.83 -10.92
N LEU A 22 8.38 5.00 -11.41
CA LEU A 22 7.36 3.95 -11.49
C LEU A 22 7.84 2.71 -12.25
N LYS A 23 8.38 2.90 -13.47
CA LYS A 23 8.85 1.79 -14.32
C LYS A 23 9.95 0.96 -13.64
N PRO A 24 11.10 1.54 -13.24
CA PRO A 24 12.15 0.74 -12.61
C PRO A 24 11.70 0.17 -11.25
N ALA A 25 10.89 0.90 -10.49
CA ALA A 25 10.38 0.43 -9.21
C ALA A 25 9.52 -0.84 -9.34
N ILE A 26 8.56 -0.85 -10.26
CA ILE A 26 7.67 -2.00 -10.48
C ILE A 26 8.47 -3.21 -10.96
N ILE A 27 9.42 -3.02 -11.88
CA ILE A 27 10.23 -4.13 -12.42
C ILE A 27 11.05 -4.78 -11.30
N VAL A 28 11.72 -3.97 -10.48
CA VAL A 28 12.55 -4.49 -9.38
C VAL A 28 11.68 -5.13 -8.30
N ALA A 29 10.57 -4.48 -7.90
CA ALA A 29 9.66 -5.04 -6.89
C ALA A 29 9.04 -6.37 -7.37
N ALA A 30 8.61 -6.45 -8.63
CA ALA A 30 8.07 -7.68 -9.20
C ALA A 30 9.14 -8.79 -9.28
N GLY A 31 10.37 -8.44 -9.66
CA GLY A 31 11.50 -9.39 -9.67
C GLY A 31 11.84 -9.91 -8.27
N GLN A 32 11.89 -9.02 -7.27
CA GLN A 32 12.10 -9.40 -5.87
C GLN A 32 10.98 -10.29 -5.34
N LEU A 33 9.72 -9.95 -5.65
CA LEU A 33 8.58 -10.77 -5.27
C LEU A 33 8.66 -12.16 -5.93
N ALA A 34 8.93 -12.23 -7.23
CA ALA A 34 9.07 -13.50 -7.93
C ALA A 34 10.19 -14.37 -7.34
N ALA A 35 11.34 -13.77 -7.01
CA ALA A 35 12.45 -14.46 -6.36
C ALA A 35 12.06 -14.97 -4.96
N ALA A 36 11.40 -14.14 -4.16
CA ALA A 36 10.91 -14.52 -2.83
C ALA A 36 9.87 -15.65 -2.90
N MET A 37 8.98 -15.62 -3.91
CA MET A 37 8.01 -16.68 -4.17
C MET A 37 8.68 -18.00 -4.58
N ALA A 38 9.74 -17.93 -5.40
CA ALA A 38 10.53 -19.11 -5.77
C ALA A 38 11.24 -19.70 -4.54
N LEU A 39 11.79 -18.86 -3.65
CA LEU A 39 12.39 -19.30 -2.39
C LEU A 39 11.35 -19.90 -1.44
N GLY A 40 10.21 -19.25 -1.26
CA GLY A 40 9.12 -19.77 -0.41
C GLY A 40 8.57 -21.09 -0.93
N GLY A 41 8.36 -21.22 -2.25
CA GLY A 41 7.90 -22.44 -2.88
C GLY A 41 8.91 -23.59 -2.82
N SER A 42 10.21 -23.29 -2.98
CA SER A 42 11.26 -24.32 -2.84
C SER A 42 11.39 -24.81 -1.40
N ILE A 43 11.29 -23.93 -0.41
CA ILE A 43 11.24 -24.35 1.00
C ILE A 43 10.02 -25.23 1.25
N ALA A 44 8.83 -24.82 0.80
CA ALA A 44 7.61 -25.62 0.99
C ALA A 44 7.69 -26.99 0.33
N TRP A 45 8.32 -27.09 -0.85
CA TRP A 45 8.55 -28.36 -1.52
C TRP A 45 9.52 -29.27 -0.74
N LEU A 46 10.55 -28.71 -0.10
CA LEU A 46 11.51 -29.47 0.70
C LEU A 46 10.93 -29.94 2.05
N THR A 47 9.90 -29.26 2.57
CA THR A 47 9.28 -29.57 3.86
C THR A 47 7.93 -30.29 3.74
N ASP A 48 7.55 -30.72 2.53
CA ASP A 48 6.22 -31.29 2.22
C ASP A 48 5.05 -30.41 2.70
N SER A 49 5.25 -29.08 2.70
CA SER A 49 4.25 -28.11 3.10
C SER A 49 3.25 -27.82 1.97
N THR A 50 2.10 -27.26 2.33
CA THR A 50 1.07 -26.91 1.35
C THR A 50 1.52 -25.75 0.46
N VAL A 51 0.95 -25.69 -0.75
CA VAL A 51 1.20 -24.57 -1.69
C VAL A 51 0.84 -23.22 -1.05
N SER A 52 -0.24 -23.17 -0.28
CA SER A 52 -0.67 -21.98 0.45
C SER A 52 0.39 -21.50 1.45
N GLU A 53 1.00 -22.42 2.21
CA GLU A 53 2.09 -22.10 3.14
C GLU A 53 3.33 -21.58 2.41
N GLY A 54 3.70 -22.20 1.28
CA GLY A 54 4.83 -21.73 0.46
C GLY A 54 4.61 -20.32 -0.11
N ILE A 55 3.38 -20.00 -0.53
CA ILE A 55 3.01 -18.66 -0.99
C ILE A 55 3.08 -17.65 0.17
N ILE A 56 2.51 -18.00 1.33
CA ILE A 56 2.56 -17.13 2.53
C ILE A 56 4.02 -16.87 2.92
N LEU A 57 4.87 -17.91 2.93
CA LEU A 57 6.28 -17.78 3.22
C LEU A 57 7.00 -16.89 2.20
N GLY A 58 6.70 -17.05 0.91
CA GLY A 58 7.22 -16.18 -0.15
C GLY A 58 6.84 -14.72 0.04
N PHE A 59 5.61 -14.44 0.45
CA PHE A 59 5.19 -13.08 0.81
C PHE A 59 5.96 -12.55 2.02
N ILE A 60 6.12 -13.34 3.08
CA ILE A 60 6.88 -12.94 4.27
C ILE A 60 8.33 -12.58 3.90
N ILE A 61 8.98 -13.37 3.04
CA ILE A 61 10.35 -13.12 2.57
C ILE A 61 10.41 -11.86 1.68
N ALA A 62 9.37 -11.57 0.91
CA ALA A 62 9.34 -10.43 -0.02
C ALA A 62 9.21 -9.07 0.68
N LEU A 63 8.66 -9.03 1.90
CA LEU A 63 8.40 -7.78 2.61
C LEU A 63 9.69 -7.16 3.16
N SER A 64 9.88 -5.88 2.88
CA SER A 64 11.03 -5.09 3.34
C SER A 64 10.62 -4.10 4.43
N SER A 65 11.58 -3.71 5.30
CA SER A 65 11.36 -2.65 6.28
C SER A 65 11.66 -1.28 5.65
N THR A 66 10.61 -0.56 5.25
CA THR A 66 10.71 0.74 4.56
C THR A 66 11.39 1.81 5.41
N VAL A 67 11.00 1.96 6.68
CA VAL A 67 11.57 2.96 7.61
C VAL A 67 13.08 2.75 7.78
N VAL A 68 13.51 1.51 7.99
CA VAL A 68 14.94 1.18 8.18
C VAL A 68 15.72 1.46 6.90
N ALA A 69 15.20 1.02 5.74
CA ALA A 69 15.86 1.24 4.46
C ALA A 69 15.97 2.74 4.10
N MET A 70 14.92 3.53 4.37
CA MET A 70 14.96 4.98 4.15
C MET A 70 15.96 5.66 5.08
N LYS A 71 16.02 5.27 6.36
CA LYS A 71 17.00 5.81 7.31
C LYS A 71 18.43 5.51 6.87
N MET A 72 18.72 4.27 6.44
CA MET A 72 20.04 3.91 5.91
C MET A 72 20.41 4.73 4.66
N LEU A 73 19.46 4.95 3.74
CA LEU A 73 19.70 5.79 2.56
C LEU A 73 19.97 7.25 2.92
N ASP A 74 19.37 7.76 3.99
CA ASP A 74 19.59 9.12 4.49
C ASP A 74 20.95 9.25 5.16
N ASP A 75 21.29 8.31 6.05
CA ASP A 75 22.59 8.22 6.73
C ASP A 75 23.75 8.14 5.72
N MET A 76 23.53 7.50 4.57
CA MET A 76 24.49 7.41 3.46
C MET A 76 24.48 8.63 2.52
N GLY A 77 23.60 9.61 2.71
CA GLY A 77 23.41 10.75 1.80
C GLY A 77 22.97 10.34 0.39
N ALA A 78 22.35 9.17 0.25
CA ALA A 78 22.02 8.54 -1.02
C ALA A 78 20.56 8.77 -1.45
N LEU A 79 19.68 9.24 -0.56
CA LEU A 79 18.24 9.44 -0.83
C LEU A 79 17.95 10.23 -2.12
N ARG A 80 18.71 11.30 -2.37
CA ARG A 80 18.50 12.17 -3.54
C ARG A 80 19.14 11.64 -4.83
N ARG A 81 20.02 10.63 -4.73
CA ARG A 81 20.68 10.03 -5.89
C ARG A 81 19.66 9.21 -6.70
N LEU A 82 20.00 8.90 -7.95
CA LEU A 82 19.14 8.08 -8.81
C LEU A 82 18.82 6.72 -8.16
N ALA A 83 19.85 6.04 -7.62
CA ALA A 83 19.68 4.77 -6.93
C ALA A 83 18.79 4.88 -5.69
N GLY A 84 18.94 5.93 -4.87
CA GLY A 84 18.09 6.17 -3.71
C GLY A 84 16.63 6.41 -4.09
N ARG A 85 16.39 7.25 -5.11
CA ARG A 85 15.04 7.49 -5.64
C ARG A 85 14.38 6.22 -6.18
N ILE A 86 15.12 5.40 -6.91
CA ILE A 86 14.62 4.10 -7.40
C ILE A 86 14.30 3.19 -6.21
N THR A 87 15.18 3.10 -5.22
CA THR A 87 14.98 2.26 -4.02
C THR A 87 13.74 2.69 -3.26
N VAL A 88 13.54 3.99 -3.02
CA VAL A 88 12.31 4.53 -2.43
C VAL A 88 11.09 4.14 -3.27
N GLY A 89 11.18 4.22 -4.60
CA GLY A 89 10.12 3.77 -5.49
C GLY A 89 9.80 2.28 -5.33
N VAL A 90 10.82 1.42 -5.19
CA VAL A 90 10.65 -0.02 -4.96
C VAL A 90 9.96 -0.28 -3.64
N LEU A 91 10.38 0.39 -2.56
CA LEU A 91 9.75 0.28 -1.24
C LEU A 91 8.26 0.65 -1.30
N ILE A 92 7.91 1.73 -2.01
CA ILE A 92 6.52 2.13 -2.23
C ILE A 92 5.76 1.06 -3.05
N ALA A 93 6.36 0.51 -4.10
CA ALA A 93 5.73 -0.55 -4.90
C ALA A 93 5.47 -1.81 -4.05
N GLN A 94 6.39 -2.17 -3.16
CA GLN A 94 6.24 -3.28 -2.22
C GLN A 94 5.10 -3.04 -1.23
N ASP A 95 5.05 -1.85 -0.61
CA ASP A 95 3.97 -1.47 0.32
C ASP A 95 2.59 -1.54 -0.34
N ILE A 96 2.49 -1.08 -1.60
CA ILE A 96 1.27 -1.20 -2.41
C ILE A 96 0.92 -2.68 -2.66
N ALA A 97 1.92 -3.52 -2.93
CA ALA A 97 1.73 -4.94 -3.22
C ALA A 97 1.29 -5.76 -1.99
N VAL A 98 1.48 -5.25 -0.77
CA VAL A 98 0.98 -5.91 0.45
C VAL A 98 -0.53 -6.16 0.39
N VAL A 99 -1.29 -5.22 -0.19
CA VAL A 99 -2.74 -5.33 -0.18
C VAL A 99 -3.27 -6.51 -1.03
N PRO A 100 -2.90 -6.66 -2.33
CA PRO A 100 -3.27 -7.86 -3.09
C PRO A 100 -2.69 -9.14 -2.49
N MET A 101 -1.51 -9.11 -1.85
CA MET A 101 -0.98 -10.26 -1.10
C MET A 101 -1.93 -10.67 0.03
N LEU A 102 -2.39 -9.72 0.85
CA LEU A 102 -3.31 -9.99 1.95
C LEU A 102 -4.67 -10.50 1.46
N ILE A 103 -5.17 -9.98 0.33
CA ILE A 103 -6.39 -10.51 -0.30
C ILE A 103 -6.19 -11.98 -0.67
N LEU A 104 -5.06 -12.31 -1.28
CA LEU A 104 -4.74 -13.67 -1.68
C LEU A 104 -4.59 -14.60 -0.46
N VAL A 105 -3.89 -14.17 0.58
CA VAL A 105 -3.76 -14.93 1.84
C VAL A 105 -5.12 -15.15 2.50
N SER A 106 -5.98 -14.13 2.55
CA SER A 106 -7.32 -14.27 3.13
C SER A 106 -8.21 -15.26 2.35
N SER A 107 -7.96 -15.44 1.05
CA SER A 107 -8.70 -16.40 0.22
C SER A 107 -8.35 -17.86 0.54
N PHE A 108 -7.17 -18.12 1.10
CA PHE A 108 -6.77 -19.48 1.50
C PHE A 108 -7.48 -19.95 2.77
N GLY A 109 -7.98 -19.03 3.61
CA GLY A 109 -8.70 -19.34 4.85
C GLY A 109 -10.22 -19.39 4.73
N GLY A 110 -10.80 -19.04 3.57
CA GLY A 110 -12.25 -18.95 3.36
C GLY A 110 -12.70 -19.70 2.10
N GLY A 111 -13.74 -20.52 2.21
CA GLY A 111 -14.16 -21.50 1.19
C GLY A 111 -14.35 -20.95 -0.24
N GLU A 112 -14.09 -21.85 -1.20
CA GLU A 112 -14.36 -21.80 -2.66
C GLU A 112 -14.62 -20.43 -3.29
N VAL A 113 -13.70 -19.48 -3.13
CA VAL A 113 -13.60 -18.38 -4.09
C VAL A 113 -12.95 -18.96 -5.35
N GLY A 114 -13.76 -19.32 -6.35
CA GLY A 114 -13.25 -19.83 -7.63
C GLY A 114 -12.19 -18.89 -8.23
N ALA A 115 -11.22 -19.45 -8.96
CA ALA A 115 -10.08 -18.70 -9.52
C ALA A 115 -10.49 -17.44 -10.32
N VAL A 116 -11.65 -17.50 -10.98
CA VAL A 116 -12.26 -16.38 -11.70
C VAL A 116 -12.68 -15.25 -10.75
N GLY A 117 -13.29 -15.57 -9.60
CA GLY A 117 -13.67 -14.59 -8.59
C GLY A 117 -12.47 -13.92 -7.94
N LEU A 118 -11.39 -14.66 -7.68
CA LEU A 118 -10.13 -14.10 -7.20
C LEU A 118 -9.51 -13.15 -8.24
N ALA A 119 -9.44 -13.57 -9.50
CA ALA A 119 -8.89 -12.76 -10.59
C ALA A 119 -9.69 -11.46 -10.79
N VAL A 120 -11.02 -11.51 -10.72
CA VAL A 120 -11.88 -10.32 -10.80
C VAL A 120 -11.63 -9.38 -9.62
N LYS A 121 -11.51 -9.90 -8.38
CA LYS A 121 -11.21 -9.09 -7.20
C LYS A 121 -9.84 -8.41 -7.30
N ILE A 122 -8.83 -9.13 -7.76
CA ILE A 122 -7.49 -8.58 -7.99
C ILE A 122 -7.53 -7.50 -9.08
N ALA A 123 -8.17 -7.78 -10.21
CA ALA A 123 -8.30 -6.83 -11.32
C ALA A 123 -9.05 -5.56 -10.89
N LEU A 124 -10.13 -5.70 -10.11
CA LEU A 124 -10.88 -4.58 -9.55
C LEU A 124 -10.02 -3.76 -8.59
N ALA A 125 -9.31 -4.41 -7.65
CA ALA A 125 -8.44 -3.74 -6.70
C ALA A 125 -7.29 -2.98 -7.39
N VAL A 126 -6.65 -3.61 -8.38
CA VAL A 126 -5.58 -2.98 -9.18
C VAL A 126 -6.16 -1.85 -10.03
N GLY A 127 -7.35 -2.02 -10.61
CA GLY A 127 -8.02 -1.01 -11.43
C GLY A 127 -8.41 0.24 -10.63
N ILE A 128 -9.05 0.07 -9.47
CA ILE A 128 -9.40 1.16 -8.55
C ILE A 128 -8.14 1.88 -8.06
N LEU A 129 -7.11 1.12 -7.68
CA LEU A 129 -5.84 1.69 -7.21
C LEU A 129 -5.17 2.48 -8.34
N GLY A 130 -5.08 1.92 -9.54
CA GLY A 130 -4.51 2.58 -10.72
C GLY A 130 -5.26 3.84 -11.12
N ALA A 131 -6.60 3.80 -11.11
CA ALA A 131 -7.45 4.96 -11.38
C ALA A 131 -7.27 6.05 -10.31
N LEU A 132 -7.18 5.67 -9.04
CA LEU A 132 -6.92 6.59 -7.94
C LEU A 132 -5.54 7.23 -8.05
N LEU A 133 -4.49 6.44 -8.28
CA LEU A 133 -3.13 6.92 -8.50
C LEU A 133 -3.05 7.88 -9.69
N TRP A 134 -3.75 7.56 -10.78
CA TRP A 134 -3.84 8.43 -11.95
C TRP A 134 -4.57 9.73 -11.65
N TRP A 135 -5.71 9.68 -10.95
CA TRP A 135 -6.47 10.87 -10.54
C TRP A 135 -5.71 11.76 -9.55
N LEU A 136 -5.05 11.17 -8.54
CA LEU A 136 -4.21 11.87 -7.57
C LEU A 136 -2.93 12.44 -8.20
N GLY A 137 -2.37 11.76 -9.20
CA GLY A 137 -1.20 12.22 -9.95
C GLY A 137 -1.52 13.39 -10.89
N ARG A 138 -2.76 13.49 -11.39
CA ARG A 138 -3.19 14.52 -12.34
C ARG A 138 -3.87 15.73 -11.68
N SER A 139 -4.40 15.58 -10.47
CA SER A 139 -5.10 16.66 -9.76
C SER A 139 -4.10 17.66 -9.17
N PRO A 140 -4.05 18.91 -9.65
CA PRO A 140 -3.17 19.93 -9.10
C PRO A 140 -3.78 20.42 -7.78
N LYS A 141 -3.41 19.77 -6.66
CA LYS A 141 -3.84 20.11 -5.29
C LYS A 141 -5.36 20.14 -5.15
N ILE A 142 -5.95 19.09 -4.58
CA ILE A 142 -7.34 19.13 -4.12
C ILE A 142 -7.44 20.27 -3.10
N LYS A 143 -7.97 21.44 -3.53
CA LYS A 143 -8.45 22.46 -2.61
C LYS A 143 -9.70 21.87 -1.98
N VAL A 144 -9.56 21.34 -0.78
CA VAL A 144 -10.70 20.92 0.02
C VAL A 144 -11.59 22.16 0.23
N PRO A 145 -12.89 22.11 -0.14
CA PRO A 145 -13.82 23.24 0.06
C PRO A 145 -14.12 23.52 1.53
N PHE A 146 -13.56 22.73 2.46
CA PHE A 146 -13.70 22.87 3.90
C PHE A 146 -12.49 23.55 4.58
N ASP A 147 -11.52 24.08 3.81
CA ASP A 147 -10.29 24.72 4.33
C ASP A 147 -10.57 25.92 5.25
N GLU A 148 -11.70 26.60 5.08
CA GLU A 148 -12.10 27.75 5.92
C GLU A 148 -12.99 27.37 7.12
N GLN A 149 -13.61 26.19 7.15
CA GLN A 149 -14.57 25.80 8.20
C GLN A 149 -14.05 24.70 9.14
N VAL A 150 -13.10 23.88 8.68
CA VAL A 150 -12.34 22.95 9.54
C VAL A 150 -11.13 23.71 10.04
N GLY A 151 -11.39 24.62 10.99
CA GLY A 151 -10.37 25.37 11.71
C GLY A 151 -9.32 24.45 12.34
N ASP A 152 -8.24 25.05 12.84
CA ASP A 152 -7.01 24.47 13.41
C ASP A 152 -7.15 23.38 14.52
N ASN A 153 -8.29 22.73 14.69
CA ASN A 153 -8.54 21.68 15.66
C ASN A 153 -8.02 20.32 15.16
N VAL A 154 -6.78 20.02 15.54
CA VAL A 154 -6.08 18.75 15.28
C VAL A 154 -6.93 17.53 15.68
N GLU A 155 -7.73 17.64 16.75
CA GLU A 155 -8.61 16.57 17.23
C GLU A 155 -9.75 16.24 16.26
N LEU A 156 -10.38 17.25 15.66
CA LEU A 156 -11.45 17.05 14.66
C LEU A 156 -10.89 16.46 13.36
N LEU A 157 -9.68 16.87 12.97
CA LEU A 157 -8.98 16.28 11.82
C LEU A 157 -8.61 14.82 12.09
N ALA A 158 -8.10 14.49 13.28
CA ALA A 158 -7.78 13.13 13.67
C ALA A 158 -9.03 12.23 13.68
N LEU A 159 -10.11 12.68 14.33
CA LEU A 159 -11.40 11.98 14.34
C LEU A 159 -11.96 11.79 12.93
N GLY A 160 -11.92 12.83 12.09
CA GLY A 160 -12.37 12.75 10.69
C GLY A 160 -11.54 11.79 9.86
N SER A 161 -10.22 11.75 10.06
CA SER A 161 -9.31 10.84 9.35
C SER A 161 -9.54 9.37 9.74
N LEU A 162 -9.77 9.11 11.03
CA LEU A 162 -10.12 7.77 11.54
C LEU A 162 -11.51 7.35 11.06
N ALA A 163 -12.50 8.25 11.08
CA ALA A 163 -13.82 7.98 10.53
C ALA A 163 -13.74 7.66 9.03
N GLY A 164 -12.93 8.38 8.28
CA GLY A 164 -12.63 8.09 6.87
C GLY A 164 -11.96 6.73 6.67
N CYS A 165 -10.96 6.39 7.50
CA CYS A 165 -10.29 5.09 7.50
C CYS A 165 -11.29 3.94 7.69
N PHE A 166 -12.11 3.99 8.74
CA PHE A 166 -13.08 2.93 9.03
C PHE A 166 -14.25 2.91 8.04
N GLY A 167 -14.71 4.08 7.57
CA GLY A 167 -15.75 4.19 6.56
C GLY A 167 -15.32 3.56 5.23
N ALA A 168 -14.13 3.90 4.75
CA ALA A 168 -13.58 3.30 3.53
C ALA A 168 -13.29 1.80 3.70
N ALA A 169 -12.80 1.38 4.86
CA ALA A 169 -12.62 -0.04 5.18
C ALA A 169 -13.94 -0.81 5.15
N ALA A 170 -15.01 -0.25 5.71
CA ALA A 170 -16.34 -0.85 5.69
C ALA A 170 -16.89 -0.96 4.26
N VAL A 171 -16.82 0.12 3.46
CA VAL A 171 -17.24 0.10 2.05
C VAL A 171 -16.45 -0.94 1.26
N SER A 172 -15.13 -1.01 1.44
CA SER A 172 -14.27 -2.00 0.80
C SER A 172 -14.66 -3.44 1.17
N GLY A 173 -14.96 -3.68 2.44
CA GLY A 173 -15.48 -4.97 2.91
C GLY A 173 -16.82 -5.35 2.27
N LEU A 174 -17.74 -4.39 2.15
CA LEU A 174 -19.07 -4.59 1.56
C LEU A 174 -19.02 -4.95 0.07
N ILE A 175 -18.08 -4.37 -0.69
CA ILE A 175 -17.87 -4.72 -2.11
C ILE A 175 -17.07 -6.02 -2.30
N GLY A 176 -16.79 -6.75 -1.21
CA GLY A 176 -16.10 -8.04 -1.22
C GLY A 176 -14.59 -7.95 -1.42
N LEU A 177 -14.01 -6.74 -1.30
CA LEU A 177 -12.58 -6.52 -1.18
C LEU A 177 -12.14 -6.61 0.29
N SER A 178 -10.84 -6.64 0.54
CA SER A 178 -10.35 -6.64 1.92
C SER A 178 -10.63 -5.28 2.58
N PRO A 179 -11.13 -5.21 3.82
CA PRO A 179 -11.27 -3.94 4.55
C PRO A 179 -9.95 -3.17 4.67
N ALA A 180 -8.83 -3.92 4.70
CA ALA A 180 -7.46 -3.42 4.67
C ALA A 180 -7.17 -2.54 3.43
N TYR A 181 -7.73 -2.89 2.27
CA TYR A 181 -7.61 -2.13 1.04
C TYR A 181 -8.31 -0.77 1.13
N GLY A 182 -9.52 -0.74 1.68
CA GLY A 182 -10.26 0.51 1.89
C GLY A 182 -9.53 1.47 2.84
N ALA A 183 -8.97 0.95 3.93
CA ALA A 183 -8.16 1.74 4.86
C ALA A 183 -6.91 2.34 4.18
N PHE A 184 -6.20 1.56 3.37
CA PHE A 184 -5.05 2.02 2.60
C PHE A 184 -5.41 3.14 1.61
N ILE A 185 -6.50 2.96 0.86
CA ILE A 185 -7.00 3.95 -0.11
C ILE A 185 -7.37 5.27 0.58
N ALA A 186 -8.04 5.20 1.74
CA ALA A 186 -8.34 6.39 2.55
C ALA A 186 -7.06 7.10 2.99
N GLY A 187 -6.04 6.36 3.42
CA GLY A 187 -4.73 6.91 3.76
C GLY A 187 -4.08 7.64 2.59
N LEU A 188 -4.11 7.04 1.39
CA LEU A 188 -3.56 7.63 0.17
C LEU A 188 -4.22 8.97 -0.21
N VAL A 189 -5.55 9.05 -0.07
CA VAL A 189 -6.33 10.25 -0.34
C VAL A 189 -5.99 11.36 0.65
N ILE A 190 -5.86 11.02 1.94
CA ILE A 190 -5.51 11.98 2.99
C ILE A 190 -4.06 12.45 2.86
N GLY A 191 -3.11 11.53 2.62
CA GLY A 191 -1.68 11.84 2.48
C GLY A 191 -1.33 12.71 1.26
N ASN A 192 -2.15 12.66 0.20
CA ASN A 192 -2.01 13.49 -1.00
C ASN A 192 -2.89 14.76 -1.00
N SER A 193 -3.67 14.99 0.07
CA SER A 193 -4.44 16.23 0.29
C SER A 193 -3.54 17.34 0.87
N THR A 194 -3.97 18.61 0.77
CA THR A 194 -3.31 19.78 1.38
C THR A 194 -3.18 19.72 2.91
N LEU A 195 -3.77 18.70 3.55
CA LEU A 195 -3.74 18.44 4.99
C LEU A 195 -2.40 17.91 5.53
N ARG A 196 -1.44 17.52 4.66
CA ARG A 196 -0.13 17.02 5.11
C ARG A 196 0.61 17.99 6.05
N ASN A 197 0.38 19.30 5.90
CA ASN A 197 1.01 20.31 6.75
C ASN A 197 0.35 20.51 8.13
N LYS A 198 -0.86 19.98 8.38
CA LYS A 198 -1.60 20.18 9.65
C LYS A 198 -1.60 18.96 10.57
N VAL A 199 -1.36 17.75 10.05
CA VAL A 199 -1.48 16.48 10.83
C VAL A 199 -0.13 15.98 11.37
N ILE A 200 0.99 16.41 10.77
CA ILE A 200 2.34 16.01 11.20
C ILE A 200 3.11 17.30 11.50
N PRO A 201 3.26 17.71 12.78
CA PRO A 201 4.21 18.76 13.10
C PRO A 201 5.61 18.20 12.80
N VAL A 202 6.31 18.89 11.91
CA VAL A 202 7.71 18.58 11.54
C VAL A 202 8.61 18.73 12.75
#